data_AF-A0A353RI92-F1
#
_entry.id   AF-A0A353RI92-F1
#
_cell.length_a   1.000
_cell.length_b   1.000
_cell.length_c   1.000
_cell.angle_alpha   90.00
_cell.angle_beta   90.00
_cell.angle_gamma   90.00
#
_symmetry.space_group_name_H-M   'P 1'
#
loop_
_entity.id
_entity.type
_entity.pdbx_description
1 polymer ?
#
loop_
_entity_poly.entity_id
_entity_poly.type
_entity_poly.pdbx_seq_one_letter_code
_entity_poly.pdbx_strand_id
1 'polypeptide(L)'
;MTKSALQVARASYEPKVPEGLNGNVKIEEGAATESVRDQKEIQQLFPNTYGMPIVKFTKTEGESGMEKPLNVGVILSGGQAPGGHNVIAGIYDGVKRLHPDGKLYGFILGPAGLINHEYKELTGDIIDEYRNTGGFDIIGSGRTKLETQEQFDKGLEILKKLDIKALVIIGGDDSNTNACVLAEYYAAINAG
;
A
#
# COMPACT_ATOMS: atom_id res chain seq x y z
N MET A 1 -1.31 -21.43 -17.03
CA MET A 1 -0.65 -22.51 -16.26
C MET A 1 -1.71 -23.46 -15.73
N THR A 2 -1.45 -24.76 -15.69
CA THR A 2 -2.38 -25.74 -15.10
C THR A 2 -2.34 -25.61 -13.57
N LYS A 3 -3.45 -25.22 -12.94
CA LYS A 3 -3.55 -25.14 -11.47
C LYS A 3 -3.64 -26.55 -10.88
N SER A 4 -2.97 -26.78 -9.75
CA SER A 4 -3.12 -28.04 -9.01
C SER A 4 -4.48 -28.11 -8.30
N ALA A 5 -4.96 -29.31 -8.00
CA ALA A 5 -6.20 -29.48 -7.23
C ALA A 5 -6.16 -28.75 -5.87
N LEU A 6 -4.99 -28.75 -5.22
CA LEU A 6 -4.78 -28.01 -3.98
C LEU A 6 -4.89 -26.49 -4.19
N GLN A 7 -4.32 -25.97 -5.28
CA GLN A 7 -4.41 -24.54 -5.59
C GLN A 7 -5.87 -24.12 -5.85
N VAL A 8 -6.63 -24.94 -6.58
CA VAL A 8 -8.07 -24.69 -6.81
C VAL A 8 -8.83 -24.67 -5.47
N ALA A 9 -8.61 -25.66 -4.61
CA ALA A 9 -9.25 -25.70 -3.29
C ALA A 9 -8.79 -24.54 -2.37
N ARG A 10 -7.54 -24.10 -2.49
CA ARG A 10 -7.00 -23.01 -1.68
C ARG A 10 -7.50 -21.64 -2.13
N ALA A 11 -7.78 -21.47 -3.42
CA ALA A 11 -8.32 -20.23 -3.97
C ALA A 11 -9.68 -19.85 -3.35
N SER A 12 -10.51 -20.84 -2.97
CA SER A 12 -11.81 -20.61 -2.34
C SER A 12 -11.76 -20.29 -0.84
N TYR A 13 -10.57 -20.22 -0.22
CA TYR A 13 -10.46 -19.83 1.19
C TYR A 13 -10.75 -18.34 1.35
N GLU A 14 -11.69 -18.01 2.23
CA GLU A 14 -11.99 -16.63 2.62
C GLU A 14 -11.16 -16.23 3.86
N PRO A 15 -10.24 -15.26 3.74
CA PRO A 15 -9.48 -14.77 4.89
C PRO A 15 -10.39 -14.17 5.97
N LYS A 16 -10.10 -14.48 7.23
CA LYS A 16 -10.82 -13.90 8.38
C LYS A 16 -10.41 -12.44 8.54
N VAL A 17 -11.39 -11.54 8.60
CA VAL A 17 -11.18 -10.10 8.78
C VAL A 17 -11.68 -9.68 10.17
N PRO A 18 -10.95 -8.81 10.89
CA PRO A 18 -11.46 -8.21 12.12
C PRO A 18 -12.81 -7.51 11.89
N GLU A 19 -13.77 -7.72 12.78
CA GLU A 19 -15.14 -7.21 12.63
C GLU A 19 -15.20 -5.68 12.45
N GLY A 20 -14.24 -4.97 13.05
CA GLY A 20 -14.10 -3.51 12.91
C GLY A 20 -13.72 -3.02 11.50
N LEU A 21 -13.32 -3.90 10.58
CA LEU A 21 -12.91 -3.56 9.21
C LEU A 21 -13.95 -3.94 8.14
N ASN A 22 -15.13 -4.41 8.54
CA ASN A 22 -16.20 -4.82 7.62
C ASN A 22 -16.98 -3.65 7.00
N GLY A 23 -16.76 -2.42 7.46
CA GLY A 23 -17.36 -1.21 6.91
C GLY A 23 -16.40 -0.03 6.94
N ASN A 24 -16.92 1.17 6.78
CA ASN A 24 -16.15 2.39 7.01
C ASN A 24 -15.68 2.46 8.47
N VAL A 25 -14.56 3.13 8.69
CA VAL A 25 -13.94 3.26 10.01
C VAL A 25 -13.76 4.72 10.39
N LYS A 26 -13.85 4.99 11.69
CA LYS A 26 -13.46 6.27 12.29
C LYS A 26 -12.07 6.10 12.91
N ILE A 27 -11.26 7.16 12.82
CA ILE A 27 -9.95 7.22 13.47
C ILE A 27 -10.11 7.88 14.84
N GLU A 28 -9.56 7.22 15.86
CA GLU A 28 -9.31 7.80 17.17
C GLU A 28 -7.80 7.94 17.35
N GLU A 29 -7.34 9.18 17.51
CA GLU A 29 -5.92 9.47 17.76
C GLU A 29 -5.59 9.27 19.24
N GLY A 30 -4.51 8.53 19.47
CA GLY A 30 -3.94 8.28 20.78
C GLY A 30 -2.75 9.18 21.08
N ALA A 31 -1.78 8.65 21.85
CA ALA A 31 -0.58 9.38 22.20
C ALA A 31 0.34 9.60 20.98
N ALA A 32 1.01 10.75 20.96
CA ALA A 32 2.14 11.03 20.08
C ALA A 32 3.25 9.99 20.29
N THR A 33 4.01 9.72 19.24
CA THR A 33 5.09 8.73 19.25
C THR A 33 6.47 9.38 19.35
N GLU A 34 7.49 8.59 19.67
CA GLU A 34 8.89 9.00 19.63
C GLU A 34 9.72 7.89 18.97
N SER A 35 10.86 8.26 18.38
CA SER A 35 11.81 7.25 17.90
C SER A 35 12.42 6.48 19.08
N VAL A 36 12.82 5.24 18.82
CA VAL A 36 13.43 4.36 19.85
C VAL A 36 14.73 4.96 20.40
N ARG A 37 15.50 5.67 19.55
CA ARG A 37 16.76 6.35 19.86
C ARG A 37 16.92 7.59 18.97
N ASP A 38 17.92 8.41 19.29
CA ASP A 38 18.37 9.55 18.46
C ASP A 38 17.24 10.56 18.18
N GLN A 39 16.39 10.83 19.20
CA GLN A 39 15.15 11.58 19.04
C GLN A 39 15.38 12.97 18.41
N LYS A 40 16.46 13.65 18.80
CA LYS A 40 16.76 14.99 18.27
C LYS A 40 17.13 14.93 16.78
N GLU A 41 17.99 13.99 16.41
CA GLU A 41 18.46 13.81 15.04
C GLU A 41 17.32 13.34 14.12
N ILE A 42 16.52 12.36 14.57
CA ILE A 42 15.39 11.85 13.79
C ILE A 42 14.31 12.93 13.64
N GLN A 43 14.01 13.69 14.69
CA GLN A 43 13.06 14.80 14.59
C GLN A 43 13.53 15.88 13.60
N GLN A 44 14.83 16.15 13.52
CA GLN A 44 15.39 17.07 12.53
C GLN A 44 15.29 16.55 11.09
N LEU A 45 15.40 15.24 10.90
CA LEU A 45 15.27 14.60 9.59
C LEU A 45 13.82 14.47 9.11
N PHE A 46 12.87 14.34 10.06
CA PHE A 46 11.45 14.11 9.77
C PHE A 46 10.53 15.19 10.38
N PRO A 47 10.74 16.49 10.09
CA PRO A 47 9.99 17.56 10.74
C PRO A 47 8.48 17.53 10.47
N ASN A 48 8.03 16.91 9.37
CA ASN A 48 6.61 16.87 9.01
C ASN A 48 5.89 15.60 9.50
N THR A 49 6.62 14.51 9.75
CA THR A 49 6.03 13.21 10.10
C THR A 49 6.44 12.67 11.48
N TYR A 50 7.44 13.26 12.13
CA TYR A 50 7.85 12.85 13.47
C TYR A 50 6.75 13.14 14.51
N GLY A 51 6.51 12.17 15.39
CA GLY A 51 5.57 12.33 16.50
C GLY A 51 4.10 12.13 16.15
N MET A 52 3.78 11.66 14.94
CA MET A 52 2.41 11.28 14.58
C MET A 52 1.80 10.30 15.60
N PRO A 53 0.51 10.46 15.94
CA PRO A 53 -0.12 9.69 17.01
C PRO A 53 -0.36 8.24 16.61
N ILE A 54 -0.42 7.36 17.61
CA ILE A 54 -0.97 6.02 17.42
C ILE A 54 -2.46 6.14 17.04
N VAL A 55 -2.87 5.47 15.97
CA VAL A 55 -4.27 5.47 15.52
C VAL A 55 -4.99 4.20 15.91
N LYS A 56 -6.25 4.33 16.34
CA LYS A 56 -7.17 3.22 16.55
C LYS A 56 -8.38 3.37 15.63
N PHE A 57 -8.73 2.30 14.93
CA PHE A 57 -9.97 2.27 14.15
C PHE A 57 -11.15 1.85 15.02
N THR A 58 -12.21 2.65 15.00
CA THR A 58 -13.50 2.32 15.62
C THR A 58 -14.59 2.28 14.56
N LYS A 59 -15.69 1.56 14.84
CA LYS A 59 -16.81 1.44 13.92
C LYS A 59 -17.45 2.82 13.72
N THR A 60 -17.76 3.16 12.48
CA THR A 60 -18.64 4.31 12.19
C THR A 60 -20.08 3.86 12.03
N GLU A 61 -21.01 4.76 12.31
CA GLU A 61 -22.41 4.63 11.88
C GLU A 61 -22.54 5.18 10.45
N GLY A 62 -23.51 4.66 9.69
CA GLY A 62 -23.83 5.10 8.33
C GLY A 62 -23.55 4.07 7.23
N GLU A 63 -23.87 4.44 6.00
CA GLU A 63 -23.61 3.63 4.82
C GLU A 63 -22.10 3.53 4.54
N SER A 64 -21.64 2.32 4.21
CA SER A 64 -20.23 2.10 3.86
C SER A 64 -19.99 2.49 2.40
N GLY A 65 -18.80 2.98 2.10
CA GLY A 65 -18.45 3.49 0.77
C GLY A 65 -17.95 4.93 0.79
N MET A 66 -17.65 5.44 -0.40
CA MET A 66 -17.30 6.83 -0.65
C MET A 66 -18.09 7.36 -1.85
N GLU A 67 -18.27 8.68 -1.94
CA GLU A 67 -18.96 9.30 -3.09
C GLU A 67 -18.13 9.29 -4.38
N LYS A 68 -16.80 9.28 -4.26
CA LYS A 68 -15.87 9.35 -5.39
C LYS A 68 -14.95 8.12 -5.39
N PRO A 69 -14.54 7.64 -6.58
CA PRO A 69 -13.59 6.54 -6.68
C PRO A 69 -12.24 6.91 -6.07
N LEU A 70 -11.56 5.89 -5.54
CA LEU A 70 -10.20 5.98 -5.01
C LEU A 70 -9.26 5.17 -5.89
N ASN A 71 -8.19 5.80 -6.36
CA ASN A 71 -7.09 5.08 -7.01
C ASN A 71 -5.96 4.86 -5.99
N VAL A 72 -5.48 3.63 -5.91
CA VAL A 72 -4.43 3.21 -4.98
C VAL A 72 -3.28 2.59 -5.76
N GLY A 73 -2.04 2.94 -5.39
CA GLY A 73 -0.82 2.30 -5.88
C GLY A 73 -0.30 1.27 -4.88
N VAL A 74 0.25 0.15 -5.35
CA VAL A 74 0.91 -0.86 -4.52
C VAL A 74 2.30 -1.23 -5.05
N ILE A 75 3.23 -1.48 -4.13
CA ILE A 75 4.61 -1.90 -4.42
C ILE A 75 4.94 -3.12 -3.56
N LEU A 76 5.42 -4.21 -4.16
CA LEU A 76 6.08 -5.30 -3.45
C LEU A 76 7.60 -5.06 -3.44
N SER A 77 8.19 -4.88 -2.27
CA SER A 77 9.59 -4.48 -2.11
C SER A 77 10.36 -5.48 -1.26
N GLY A 78 11.58 -5.82 -1.69
CA GLY A 78 12.45 -6.77 -1.01
C GLY A 78 12.24 -8.24 -1.41
N GLY A 79 12.66 -9.13 -0.51
CA GLY A 79 12.51 -10.59 -0.70
C GLY A 79 11.06 -11.02 -0.55
N GLN A 80 10.67 -12.05 -1.31
CA GLN A 80 9.32 -12.59 -1.25
C GLN A 80 8.98 -13.19 0.11
N ALA A 81 7.75 -12.98 0.55
CA ALA A 81 7.19 -13.58 1.76
C ALA A 81 5.79 -14.15 1.47
N PRO A 82 5.44 -15.34 1.99
CA PRO A 82 4.09 -15.88 1.84
C PRO A 82 3.03 -14.91 2.36
N GLY A 83 2.04 -14.58 1.53
CA GLY A 83 0.92 -13.70 1.88
C GLY A 83 0.91 -12.33 1.20
N GLY A 84 1.97 -11.93 0.47
CA GLY A 84 1.97 -10.64 -0.24
C GLY A 84 0.82 -10.48 -1.23
N HIS A 85 0.46 -11.55 -1.94
CA HIS A 85 -0.72 -11.55 -2.81
C HIS A 85 -2.02 -11.32 -2.04
N ASN A 86 -2.15 -11.82 -0.81
CA ASN A 86 -3.33 -11.57 0.02
C ASN A 86 -3.39 -10.12 0.55
N VAL A 87 -2.25 -9.45 0.74
CA VAL A 87 -2.23 -8.02 1.05
C VAL A 87 -2.82 -7.24 -0.13
N ILE A 88 -2.35 -7.51 -1.35
CA ILE A 88 -2.86 -6.87 -2.57
C ILE A 88 -4.35 -7.19 -2.78
N ALA A 89 -4.77 -8.44 -2.59
CA ALA A 89 -6.18 -8.84 -2.71
C ALA A 89 -7.06 -8.12 -1.68
N GLY A 90 -6.62 -7.99 -0.43
CA GLY A 90 -7.35 -7.25 0.60
C GLY A 90 -7.47 -5.75 0.30
N ILE A 91 -6.42 -5.14 -0.26
CA ILE A 91 -6.46 -3.75 -0.73
C ILE A 91 -7.45 -3.61 -1.89
N TYR A 92 -7.41 -4.53 -2.86
CA TYR A 92 -8.35 -4.55 -3.98
C TYR A 92 -9.80 -4.63 -3.50
N ASP A 93 -10.11 -5.59 -2.61
CA ASP A 93 -11.45 -5.77 -2.05
C ASP A 93 -11.91 -4.52 -1.28
N GLY A 94 -10.99 -3.90 -0.51
CA GLY A 94 -11.24 -2.65 0.19
C GLY A 94 -11.56 -1.50 -0.76
N VAL A 95 -10.78 -1.31 -1.82
CA VAL A 95 -11.00 -0.27 -2.85
C VAL A 95 -12.36 -0.48 -3.54
N LYS A 96 -12.67 -1.70 -3.96
CA LYS A 96 -13.95 -2.02 -4.62
C LYS A 96 -15.15 -1.88 -3.71
N ARG A 97 -15.01 -2.22 -2.44
CA ARG A 97 -16.04 -1.98 -1.41
C ARG A 97 -16.27 -0.50 -1.18
N LEU A 98 -15.22 0.32 -1.19
CA LEU A 98 -15.34 1.77 -1.02
C LEU A 98 -16.04 2.42 -2.22
N HIS A 99 -15.68 2.01 -3.44
CA HIS A 99 -16.35 2.47 -4.66
C HIS A 99 -16.07 1.48 -5.82
N PRO A 100 -17.09 1.05 -6.59
CA PRO A 100 -16.91 0.06 -7.67
C PRO A 100 -15.93 0.52 -8.76
N ASP A 101 -15.91 1.82 -9.07
CA ASP A 101 -14.98 2.41 -10.05
C ASP A 101 -13.57 2.70 -9.49
N GLY A 102 -13.32 2.44 -8.20
CA GLY A 102 -11.98 2.58 -7.61
C GLY A 102 -10.99 1.62 -8.28
N LYS A 103 -9.73 2.06 -8.45
CA LYS A 103 -8.70 1.30 -9.18
C LYS A 103 -7.49 0.99 -8.33
N LEU A 104 -6.85 -0.12 -8.62
CA LEU A 104 -5.60 -0.55 -8.00
C LEU A 104 -4.52 -0.67 -9.07
N TYR A 105 -3.40 0.00 -8.86
CA TYR A 105 -2.24 -0.05 -9.75
C TYR A 105 -1.06 -0.67 -9.03
N GLY A 106 -0.49 -1.73 -9.59
CA GLY A 106 0.73 -2.35 -9.08
C GLY A 106 1.95 -1.90 -9.88
N PHE A 107 2.96 -1.36 -9.20
CA PHE A 107 4.22 -0.97 -9.82
C PHE A 107 5.14 -2.18 -9.96
N ILE A 108 5.72 -2.33 -11.15
CA ILE A 108 6.42 -3.54 -11.56
C ILE A 108 7.84 -3.58 -10.95
N LEU A 109 8.23 -4.74 -10.43
CA LEU A 109 9.58 -5.02 -9.89
C LEU A 109 10.00 -4.04 -8.77
N GLY A 110 9.07 -3.68 -7.90
CA GLY A 110 9.34 -2.89 -6.69
C GLY A 110 9.41 -1.38 -6.96
N PRO A 111 10.19 -0.62 -6.14
CA PRO A 111 10.27 0.84 -6.28
C PRO A 111 10.81 1.33 -7.63
N ALA A 112 11.53 0.49 -8.38
CA ALA A 112 11.95 0.81 -9.74
C ALA A 112 10.75 1.11 -10.66
N GLY A 113 9.67 0.34 -10.56
CA GLY A 113 8.48 0.54 -11.39
C GLY A 113 7.82 1.90 -11.13
N LEU A 114 7.87 2.41 -9.90
CA LEU A 114 7.39 3.74 -9.58
C LEU A 114 8.21 4.82 -10.30
N ILE A 115 9.54 4.71 -10.27
CA ILE A 115 10.45 5.70 -10.89
C ILE A 115 10.37 5.66 -12.42
N ASN A 116 10.30 4.46 -12.98
CA ASN A 116 10.30 4.21 -14.43
C ASN A 116 8.90 4.29 -15.05
N HIS A 117 7.87 4.53 -14.24
CA HIS A 117 6.45 4.53 -14.64
C HIS A 117 6.01 3.19 -15.26
N GLU A 118 6.58 2.08 -14.77
CA GLU A 118 6.20 0.73 -15.14
C GLU A 118 5.17 0.21 -14.13
N TYR A 119 3.92 0.11 -14.56
CA TYR A 119 2.80 -0.31 -13.73
C TYR A 119 1.79 -1.13 -14.52
N LYS A 120 0.91 -1.81 -13.78
CA LYS A 120 -0.22 -2.56 -14.30
C LYS A 120 -1.47 -2.27 -13.47
N GLU A 121 -2.62 -2.07 -14.12
CA GLU A 121 -3.91 -2.07 -13.42
C GLU A 121 -4.22 -3.51 -12.96
N LEU A 122 -4.48 -3.68 -11.66
CA LEU A 122 -4.82 -4.96 -11.05
C LEU A 122 -6.34 -5.11 -11.01
N THR A 123 -6.88 -5.81 -12.00
CA THR A 123 -8.31 -6.08 -12.17
C THR A 123 -8.73 -7.36 -11.42
N GLY A 124 -10.04 -7.57 -11.28
CA GLY A 124 -10.57 -8.70 -10.48
C GLY A 124 -10.16 -10.06 -11.02
N ASP A 125 -10.17 -10.23 -12.34
CA ASP A 125 -9.68 -11.42 -13.03
C ASP A 125 -8.20 -11.69 -12.77
N ILE A 126 -7.37 -10.64 -12.65
CA ILE A 126 -5.97 -10.81 -12.24
C ILE A 126 -5.93 -11.23 -10.77
N ILE A 127 -6.60 -10.50 -9.88
CA ILE A 127 -6.54 -10.75 -8.43
C ILE A 127 -6.96 -12.18 -8.08
N ASP A 128 -8.03 -12.68 -8.70
CA ASP A 128 -8.58 -14.01 -8.46
C ASP A 128 -7.61 -15.15 -8.84
N GLU A 129 -6.68 -14.92 -9.77
CA GLU A 129 -5.62 -15.88 -10.08
C GLU A 129 -4.57 -16.02 -8.97
N TYR A 130 -4.42 -14.99 -8.12
CA TYR A 130 -3.38 -14.88 -7.09
C TYR A 130 -3.90 -15.00 -5.66
N ARG A 131 -5.22 -15.05 -5.43
CA ARG A 131 -5.78 -15.22 -4.08
C ARG A 131 -5.22 -16.48 -3.41
N ASN A 132 -4.70 -16.30 -2.20
CA ASN A 132 -4.18 -17.37 -1.34
C ASN A 132 -2.97 -18.13 -1.91
N THR A 133 -2.29 -17.58 -2.93
CA THR A 133 -1.04 -18.13 -3.47
C THR A 133 0.19 -17.51 -2.78
N GLY A 134 1.32 -18.22 -2.86
CA GLY A 134 2.61 -17.67 -2.43
C GLY A 134 3.31 -16.91 -3.56
N GLY A 135 4.47 -16.31 -3.25
CA GLY A 135 5.24 -15.52 -4.21
C GLY A 135 4.84 -14.04 -4.22
N PHE A 136 5.56 -13.27 -5.05
CA PHE A 136 5.33 -11.85 -5.36
C PHE A 136 5.17 -11.64 -6.88
N ASP A 137 4.95 -12.71 -7.65
CA ASP A 137 5.00 -12.73 -9.11
C ASP A 137 3.83 -12.02 -9.81
N ILE A 138 2.80 -11.57 -9.08
CA ILE A 138 1.73 -10.73 -9.65
C ILE A 138 2.25 -9.43 -10.28
N ILE A 139 3.26 -8.80 -9.66
CA ILE A 139 3.94 -7.59 -10.13
C ILE A 139 5.46 -7.64 -9.96
N GLY A 140 6.00 -8.74 -9.42
CA GLY A 140 7.39 -8.89 -9.06
C GLY A 140 7.80 -7.99 -7.88
N SER A 141 9.05 -8.11 -7.45
CA SER A 141 9.62 -7.22 -6.44
C SER A 141 11.03 -6.81 -6.80
N GLY A 142 11.50 -5.77 -6.12
CA GLY A 142 12.85 -5.22 -6.29
C GLY A 142 13.34 -4.58 -5.00
N ARG A 143 14.60 -4.13 -5.02
CA ARG A 143 15.31 -3.55 -3.85
C ARG A 143 15.82 -2.14 -4.12
N THR A 144 15.29 -1.48 -5.15
CA THR A 144 15.66 -0.10 -5.49
C THR A 144 15.42 0.81 -4.29
N LYS A 145 16.45 1.56 -3.89
CA LYS A 145 16.34 2.57 -2.85
C LYS A 145 15.79 3.87 -3.41
N LEU A 146 14.95 4.55 -2.63
CA LEU A 146 14.43 5.87 -2.93
C LEU A 146 15.18 6.86 -2.03
N GLU A 147 16.21 7.50 -2.56
CA GLU A 147 17.16 8.33 -1.80
C GLU A 147 17.28 9.76 -2.35
N THR A 148 16.95 9.97 -3.64
CA THR A 148 17.15 11.27 -4.27
C THR A 148 15.83 11.97 -4.60
N GLN A 149 15.88 13.31 -4.57
CA GLN A 149 14.74 14.14 -4.93
C GLN A 149 14.21 13.81 -6.34
N GLU A 150 15.09 13.60 -7.32
CA GLU A 150 14.67 13.23 -8.69
C GLU A 150 13.85 11.94 -8.72
N GLN A 151 14.20 10.94 -7.89
CA GLN A 151 13.43 9.70 -7.80
C GLN A 151 12.04 9.96 -7.19
N PHE A 152 11.95 10.80 -6.16
CA PHE A 152 10.69 11.17 -5.54
C PHE A 152 9.77 11.94 -6.50
N ASP A 153 10.34 12.89 -7.25
CA ASP A 153 9.64 13.71 -8.24
C ASP A 153 9.07 12.86 -9.38
N LYS A 154 9.87 11.92 -9.91
CA LYS A 154 9.39 10.95 -10.92
C LYS A 154 8.25 10.09 -10.41
N GLY A 155 8.34 9.63 -9.16
CA GLY A 155 7.24 8.92 -8.52
C GLY A 155 5.98 9.78 -8.42
N LEU A 156 6.13 11.04 -8.05
CA LEU A 156 4.99 11.95 -7.89
C LEU A 156 4.29 12.24 -9.23
N GLU A 157 5.07 12.35 -10.31
CA GLU A 157 4.53 12.54 -11.66
C GLU A 157 3.53 11.42 -12.02
N ILE A 158 3.92 10.16 -11.84
CA ILE A 158 3.05 9.04 -12.19
C ILE A 158 1.86 8.91 -11.22
N LEU A 159 2.06 9.17 -9.93
CA LEU A 159 0.97 9.19 -8.96
C LEU A 159 -0.09 10.22 -9.34
N LYS A 160 0.31 11.44 -9.72
CA LYS A 160 -0.61 12.48 -10.20
C LYS A 160 -1.29 12.12 -11.52
N LYS A 161 -0.53 11.57 -12.48
CA LYS A 161 -1.06 11.14 -13.78
C LYS A 161 -2.14 10.06 -13.65
N LEU A 162 -2.01 9.17 -12.67
CA LEU A 162 -2.98 8.10 -12.39
C LEU A 162 -4.04 8.47 -11.34
N ASP A 163 -4.02 9.72 -10.86
CA ASP A 163 -4.85 10.21 -9.76
C ASP A 163 -4.80 9.33 -8.50
N ILE A 164 -3.63 8.74 -8.22
CA ILE A 164 -3.43 7.87 -7.06
C ILE A 164 -3.42 8.73 -5.79
N LYS A 165 -4.28 8.38 -4.84
CA LYS A 165 -4.43 9.08 -3.55
C LYS A 165 -3.70 8.41 -2.40
N ALA A 166 -3.34 7.13 -2.56
CA ALA A 166 -2.56 6.39 -1.57
C ALA A 166 -1.60 5.44 -2.27
N LEU A 167 -0.34 5.43 -1.81
CA LEU A 167 0.68 4.47 -2.23
C LEU A 167 1.00 3.54 -1.05
N VAL A 168 0.86 2.24 -1.25
CA VAL A 168 1.13 1.23 -0.22
C VAL A 168 2.39 0.45 -0.60
N ILE A 169 3.44 0.59 0.21
CA ILE A 169 4.70 -0.14 0.05
C ILE A 169 4.70 -1.33 1.00
N ILE A 170 4.82 -2.54 0.45
CA ILE A 170 4.77 -3.81 1.19
C ILE A 170 6.17 -4.40 1.20
N GLY A 171 6.81 -4.46 2.37
CA GLY A 171 8.16 -5.01 2.50
C GLY A 171 8.69 -4.97 3.94
N GLY A 172 10.00 -5.23 4.08
CA GLY A 172 10.72 -5.24 5.35
C GLY A 172 11.20 -3.85 5.80
N ASP A 173 12.20 -3.83 6.67
CA ASP A 173 12.80 -2.64 7.28
C ASP A 173 13.34 -1.62 6.25
N ASP A 174 14.14 -2.07 5.27
CA ASP A 174 14.63 -1.20 4.18
C ASP A 174 13.48 -0.58 3.37
N SER A 175 12.41 -1.36 3.15
CA SER A 175 11.27 -0.91 2.35
C SER A 175 10.40 0.10 3.09
N ASN A 176 10.22 -0.09 4.40
CA ASN A 176 9.53 0.88 5.24
C ASN A 176 10.39 2.14 5.46
N THR A 177 11.71 2.04 5.44
CA THR A 177 12.60 3.21 5.41
C THR A 177 12.36 4.06 4.17
N ASN A 178 12.31 3.44 2.98
CA ASN A 178 11.92 4.14 1.74
C ASN A 178 10.54 4.80 1.87
N ALA A 179 9.57 4.11 2.45
CA ALA A 179 8.21 4.64 2.65
C ALA A 179 8.21 5.88 3.56
N CYS A 180 8.95 5.85 4.68
CA CYS A 180 9.06 6.98 5.60
C CYS A 180 9.69 8.20 4.91
N VAL A 181 10.83 8.03 4.22
CA VAL A 181 11.51 9.12 3.54
C VAL A 181 10.65 9.72 2.43
N LEU A 182 9.96 8.87 1.66
CA LEU A 182 9.04 9.32 0.60
C LEU A 182 7.86 10.11 1.16
N ALA A 183 7.25 9.62 2.26
CA ALA A 183 6.13 10.30 2.91
C ALA A 183 6.55 11.66 3.48
N GLU A 184 7.71 11.74 4.12
CA GLU A 184 8.28 13.01 4.62
C GLU A 184 8.50 14.00 3.48
N TYR A 185 9.09 13.55 2.38
CA TYR A 185 9.32 14.41 1.21
C TYR A 185 8.00 14.95 0.64
N TYR A 186 7.00 14.08 0.45
CA TYR A 186 5.68 14.47 -0.07
C TYR A 186 4.90 15.38 0.89
N ALA A 187 5.03 15.17 2.21
CA ALA A 187 4.47 16.07 3.21
C ALA A 187 5.12 17.46 3.14
N ALA A 188 6.45 17.52 3.05
CA ALA A 188 7.20 18.78 3.01
C ALA A 188 6.82 19.70 1.84
N ILE A 189 6.36 19.13 0.72
CA ILE A 189 5.95 19.87 -0.47
C ILE A 189 4.42 19.93 -0.67
N ASN A 190 3.62 19.42 0.28
CA ASN A 190 2.17 19.30 0.16
C ASN A 190 1.74 18.62 -1.14
N ALA A 191 2.33 17.46 -1.44
CA ALA A 191 2.13 16.74 -2.70
C ALA A 191 0.75 16.09 -2.86
N GLY A 192 0.00 15.93 -1.76
CA GLY A 192 -1.34 15.33 -1.71
C GLY A 192 -2.41 16.37 -1.44
#